data_AF-A0A0X8GYP7-F1
#
_entry.id   AF-A0A0X8GYP7-F1
#
_cell.length_a   1.000
_cell.length_b   1.000
_cell.length_c   1.000
_cell.angle_alpha   90.00
_cell.angle_beta   90.00
_cell.angle_gamma   90.00
#
_symmetry.space_group_name_H-M   'P 1'
#
loop_
_entity.id
_entity.type
_entity.pdbx_description
1 polymer ?
#
loop_
_entity_poly.entity_id
_entity_poly.type
_entity_poly.pdbx_seq_one_letter_code
_entity_poly.pdbx_strand_id
1 'polypeptide(L)'
;MDDSNQWTSSFDNLPVYEHGVEIEYTIQEQAVSGYRTHITGESKTGYIVSNVLIPQEPIKPFVPKPQTVIPGLGISTNSLDLIFIGLGLVLIVISIRHKRRIK
;
A
#
# COMPACT_ATOMS: atom_id res chain seq x y z
N MET A 1 7.00 6.25 27.96
CA MET A 1 6.06 5.21 28.43
C MET A 1 6.85 3.93 28.49
N ASP A 2 6.72 3.21 29.60
CA ASP A 2 7.41 1.94 29.82
C ASP A 2 6.61 1.11 30.85
N ASP A 3 7.16 -0.02 31.27
CA ASP A 3 6.49 -0.89 32.22
C ASP A 3 6.29 -0.24 33.59
N SER A 4 7.12 0.72 34.01
CA SER A 4 6.98 1.39 35.30
C SER A 4 5.71 2.22 35.40
N ASN A 5 5.22 2.71 34.26
CA ASN A 5 3.97 3.48 34.16
C ASN A 5 2.87 2.72 33.41
N GLN A 6 3.04 1.41 33.23
CA GLN A 6 2.08 0.54 32.56
C GLN A 6 1.67 1.07 31.17
N TRP A 7 2.61 1.73 30.47
CA TRP A 7 2.37 2.32 29.16
C TRP A 7 1.27 3.39 29.13
N THR A 8 1.06 4.11 30.23
CA THR A 8 0.07 5.19 30.33
C THR A 8 0.71 6.58 30.36
N SER A 9 -0.04 7.60 29.95
CA SER A 9 0.36 9.02 30.06
C SER A 9 -0.88 9.92 30.02
N SER A 10 -0.80 11.09 30.64
CA SER A 10 -1.83 12.12 30.64
C SER A 10 -1.27 13.44 30.10
N PHE A 11 -2.13 14.20 29.43
CA PHE A 11 -1.89 15.61 29.11
C PHE A 11 -2.88 16.44 29.92
N ASP A 12 -2.37 17.15 30.92
CA ASP A 12 -3.18 17.89 31.87
C ASP A 12 -3.16 19.40 31.58
N ASN A 13 -4.20 20.11 32.01
CA ASN A 13 -4.33 21.57 31.89
C ASN A 13 -4.31 22.09 30.45
N LEU A 14 -4.86 21.31 29.50
CA LEU A 14 -5.05 21.76 28.12
C LEU A 14 -6.23 22.74 28.02
N PRO A 15 -6.14 23.84 27.25
CA PRO A 15 -7.26 24.74 27.05
C PRO A 15 -8.41 24.03 26.32
N VAL A 16 -9.64 24.36 26.67
CA VAL A 16 -10.84 23.78 26.05
C VAL A 16 -11.29 24.58 24.83
N TYR A 17 -11.05 25.90 24.84
CA TYR A 17 -11.45 26.82 23.79
C TYR A 17 -10.28 27.71 23.38
N GLU A 18 -10.20 28.01 22.08
CA GLU A 18 -9.31 29.02 21.52
C GLU A 18 -10.14 29.98 20.65
N HIS A 19 -10.07 31.28 20.92
CA HIS A 19 -10.89 32.30 20.25
C HIS A 19 -12.41 32.01 20.23
N GLY A 20 -12.92 31.32 21.26
CA GLY A 20 -14.34 30.97 21.37
C GLY A 20 -14.76 29.70 20.60
N VAL A 21 -13.82 28.98 19.99
CA VAL A 21 -14.05 27.69 19.30
C VAL A 21 -13.51 26.54 20.16
N GLU A 22 -14.27 25.45 20.29
CA GLU A 22 -13.85 24.24 21.04
C GLU A 22 -12.65 23.60 20.33
N ILE A 23 -11.62 23.21 21.10
CA ILE A 23 -10.41 22.60 20.59
C ILE A 23 -10.57 21.08 20.56
N GLU A 24 -10.41 20.49 19.38
CA GLU A 24 -10.32 19.04 19.22
C GLU A 24 -8.86 18.58 19.27
N TYR A 25 -8.46 17.94 20.37
CA TYR A 25 -7.15 17.31 20.48
C TYR A 25 -7.12 15.98 19.75
N THR A 26 -5.96 15.61 19.20
CA THR A 26 -5.66 14.30 18.63
C THR A 26 -4.27 13.86 19.05
N ILE A 27 -3.96 12.57 18.89
CA ILE A 27 -2.61 12.03 19.13
C ILE A 27 -2.08 11.34 17.88
N GLN A 28 -0.75 11.29 17.76
CA GLN A 28 -0.07 10.55 16.71
C GLN A 28 1.10 9.78 17.32
N GLU A 29 1.28 8.53 16.89
CA GLU A 29 2.50 7.78 17.18
C GLU A 29 3.50 7.94 16.03
N GLN A 30 4.79 8.04 16.38
CA GLN A 30 5.86 7.98 15.39
C GLN A 30 5.99 6.56 14.85
N ALA A 31 6.23 6.42 13.55
CA ALA A 31 6.31 5.12 12.91
C ALA A 31 7.46 4.27 13.48
N VAL A 32 7.15 3.05 13.91
CA VAL A 32 8.12 2.06 14.39
C VAL A 32 8.27 0.96 13.35
N SER A 33 9.49 0.72 12.89
CA SER A 33 9.78 -0.30 11.87
C SER A 33 9.29 -1.69 12.31
N GLY A 34 8.60 -2.39 11.41
CA GLY A 34 8.05 -3.72 11.68
C GLY A 34 6.74 -3.73 12.47
N TYR A 35 6.20 -2.56 12.82
CA TYR A 35 4.92 -2.44 13.51
C TYR A 35 3.93 -1.59 12.72
N ARG A 36 2.64 -1.91 12.89
CA ARG A 36 1.52 -1.09 12.44
C ARG A 36 0.78 -0.56 13.66
N THR A 37 0.64 0.75 13.71
CA THR A 37 -0.11 1.45 14.76
C THR A 37 -1.60 1.53 14.43
N HIS A 38 -2.43 1.35 15.45
CA HIS A 38 -3.85 1.66 15.44
C HIS A 38 -4.18 2.55 16.64
N ILE A 39 -4.82 3.69 16.40
CA ILE A 39 -5.22 4.64 17.44
C ILE A 39 -6.75 4.72 17.43
N THR A 40 -7.36 4.53 18.60
CA THR A 40 -8.81 4.64 18.80
C THR A 40 -9.12 5.55 19.99
N GLY A 41 -10.37 5.99 20.09
CA GLY A 41 -10.84 6.90 21.13
C GLY A 41 -10.90 8.35 20.66
N GLU A 42 -11.11 9.24 21.61
CA GLU A 42 -11.32 10.68 21.38
C GLU A 42 -10.83 11.48 22.59
N SER A 43 -10.61 12.78 22.40
CA SER A 43 -10.04 13.65 23.43
C SER A 43 -10.80 13.64 24.76
N LYS A 44 -12.12 13.44 24.73
CA LYS A 44 -12.99 13.45 25.92
C LYS A 44 -12.91 12.16 26.76
N THR A 45 -12.68 11.02 26.11
CA THR A 45 -12.66 9.70 26.78
C THR A 45 -11.26 9.08 26.85
N GLY A 46 -10.29 9.69 26.19
CA GLY A 46 -8.92 9.22 26.08
C GLY A 46 -8.68 8.42 24.81
N TYR A 47 -7.40 8.14 24.55
CA TYR A 47 -6.96 7.37 23.40
C TYR A 47 -6.33 6.05 23.81
N ILE A 48 -6.51 5.04 22.97
CA ILE A 48 -5.81 3.75 23.06
C ILE A 48 -4.94 3.59 21.83
N VAL A 49 -3.66 3.32 22.03
CA VAL A 49 -2.69 3.04 20.98
C VAL A 49 -2.34 1.56 21.02
N SER A 50 -2.51 0.87 19.89
CA SER A 50 -2.17 -0.55 19.74
C SER A 50 -1.17 -0.72 18.61
N ASN A 51 -0.09 -1.45 18.89
CA ASN A 51 0.94 -1.79 17.93
C ASN A 51 0.90 -3.27 17.60
N VAL A 52 0.75 -3.58 16.30
CA VAL A 52 0.71 -4.96 15.80
C VAL A 52 1.96 -5.22 14.97
N LEU A 53 2.70 -6.27 15.31
CA LEU A 53 3.82 -6.75 14.50
C LEU A 53 3.34 -7.05 13.08
N ILE A 54 3.96 -6.42 12.09
CA ILE A 54 3.72 -6.73 10.69
C ILE A 54 4.39 -8.09 10.43
N PRO A 55 3.62 -9.14 10.06
CA PRO A 55 4.21 -10.42 9.73
C PRO A 55 5.20 -10.22 8.57
N GLN A 56 6.47 -10.54 8.82
CA GLN A 56 7.41 -10.69 7.74
C GLN A 56 7.06 -11.99 7.03
N GLU A 57 6.76 -11.93 5.73
CA GLU A 57 6.70 -13.16 4.94
C GLU A 57 8.03 -13.90 5.13
N PRO A 58 8.02 -15.24 5.28
CA PRO A 58 9.27 -15.99 5.27
C PRO A 58 9.99 -15.60 3.99
N ILE A 59 11.29 -15.27 4.09
CA ILE A 59 12.13 -14.96 2.93
C ILE A 59 11.95 -16.11 1.93
N LYS A 60 11.15 -15.89 0.88
CA LYS A 60 11.03 -16.88 -0.18
C LYS A 60 12.44 -16.95 -0.78
N PRO A 61 13.06 -18.14 -0.89
CA PRO A 61 14.36 -18.26 -1.50
C PRO A 61 14.33 -17.49 -2.82
N PHE A 62 15.31 -16.61 -3.02
CA PHE A 62 15.47 -15.95 -4.31
C PHE A 62 15.74 -17.02 -5.35
N VAL A 63 14.67 -17.51 -5.99
CA VAL A 63 14.78 -18.29 -7.22
C VAL A 63 14.81 -17.24 -8.32
N PRO A 64 15.96 -16.99 -8.98
CA PRO A 64 15.98 -16.10 -10.12
C PRO A 64 14.95 -16.64 -11.12
N LYS A 65 13.89 -15.87 -11.34
CA LYS A 65 12.88 -16.20 -12.35
C LYS A 65 13.62 -16.34 -13.68
N PRO A 66 13.55 -17.48 -14.39
CA PRO A 66 14.24 -17.63 -15.65
C PRO A 66 13.80 -16.51 -16.59
N GLN A 67 14.72 -15.63 -16.93
CA GLN A 67 14.50 -14.68 -18.01
C GLN A 67 14.64 -15.48 -19.30
N THR A 68 13.52 -15.78 -19.96
CA THR A 68 13.57 -16.41 -21.29
C THR A 68 14.08 -15.36 -22.27
N VAL A 69 15.37 -15.37 -22.55
CA VAL A 69 15.97 -14.55 -23.60
C VAL A 69 15.57 -15.18 -24.94
N ILE A 70 14.83 -14.45 -25.76
CA ILE A 70 14.57 -14.86 -27.15
C ILE A 70 15.89 -14.69 -27.92
N PRO A 71 16.47 -15.75 -28.51
CA PRO A 71 17.69 -15.63 -29.29
C PRO A 71 17.45 -14.72 -30.50
N GLY A 72 18.23 -13.65 -30.63
CA GLY A 72 18.25 -12.80 -31.83
C GLY A 72 17.59 -11.42 -31.73
N LEU A 73 16.92 -11.06 -30.63
CA LEU A 73 16.26 -9.73 -30.51
C LEU A 73 16.69 -8.89 -29.30
N GLY A 74 17.41 -9.43 -28.31
CA GLY A 74 18.00 -8.65 -27.21
C GLY A 74 17.01 -7.98 -26.24
N ILE A 75 15.71 -8.27 -26.34
CA ILE A 75 14.67 -7.72 -25.45
C ILE A 75 14.27 -8.80 -24.44
N SER A 76 14.35 -8.49 -23.14
CA SER A 76 13.80 -9.32 -22.05
C SER A 76 12.34 -8.92 -21.79
N THR A 77 11.40 -9.84 -21.98
CA THR A 77 9.97 -9.61 -21.66
C THR A 77 9.51 -10.51 -20.53
N ASN A 78 8.52 -10.08 -19.74
CA ASN A 78 7.90 -10.94 -18.72
C ASN A 78 6.91 -11.91 -19.37
N SER A 79 6.70 -13.08 -18.77
CA SER A 79 5.86 -14.17 -19.33
C SER A 79 4.38 -13.81 -19.56
N LEU A 80 3.91 -12.66 -19.08
CA LEU A 80 2.56 -12.12 -19.36
C LEU A 80 2.51 -11.28 -20.64
N ASP A 81 3.64 -10.75 -21.13
CA ASP A 81 3.69 -9.85 -22.29
C ASP A 81 3.51 -10.59 -23.63
N LEU A 82 3.81 -11.90 -23.66
CA LEU A 82 3.67 -12.76 -24.84
C LEU A 82 2.22 -12.90 -25.34
N ILE A 83 1.23 -12.70 -24.48
CA ILE A 83 -0.19 -12.86 -24.84
C ILE A 83 -0.70 -11.64 -25.65
N PHE A 84 -0.09 -10.46 -25.49
CA PHE A 84 -0.61 -9.22 -26.07
C PHE A 84 -0.23 -9.00 -27.54
N ILE A 85 0.85 -9.61 -28.04
CA ILE A 85 1.28 -9.46 -29.45
C ILE A 85 0.32 -10.21 -30.40
N GLY A 86 -0.24 -11.35 -29.97
CA GLY A 86 -1.20 -12.13 -30.77
C GLY A 86 -2.56 -11.44 -30.94
N LEU A 87 -3.05 -10.77 -29.90
CA LEU A 87 -4.37 -10.11 -29.91
C LEU A 87 -4.38 -8.83 -30.77
N GLY A 88 -3.27 -8.08 -30.78
CA GLY A 88 -3.11 -6.88 -31.61
C GLY A 88 -3.18 -7.16 -33.11
N LEU A 89 -2.53 -8.22 -33.59
CA LEU A 89 -2.55 -8.59 -35.02
C LEU A 89 -3.93 -9.09 -35.47
N VAL A 90 -4.65 -9.82 -34.62
CA VAL A 90 -6.01 -10.32 -34.92
C VAL A 90 -7.00 -9.15 -35.06
N LEU A 91 -6.93 -8.14 -34.18
CA LEU A 91 -7.78 -6.94 -34.27
C LEU A 91 -7.51 -6.12 -35.53
N ILE A 92 -6.24 -5.96 -35.95
CA ILE A 92 -5.89 -5.26 -37.19
C ILE A 92 -6.50 -5.98 -38.42
N VAL A 93 -6.43 -7.32 -38.47
CA VAL A 93 -7.01 -8.10 -39.57
C VAL A 93 -8.55 -7.99 -39.61
N ILE A 94 -9.22 -7.96 -38.44
CA ILE A 94 -10.67 -7.77 -38.36
C ILE A 94 -11.07 -6.37 -38.84
N SER A 95 -10.36 -5.32 -38.42
CA SER A 95 -10.61 -3.94 -38.88
C SER A 95 -10.40 -3.77 -40.39
N ILE A 96 -9.37 -4.43 -40.96
CA ILE A 96 -9.15 -4.44 -42.42
C ILE A 96 -10.30 -5.14 -43.15
N ARG A 97 -10.78 -6.30 -42.65
CA ARG A 97 -11.91 -7.02 -43.26
C ARG A 97 -13.22 -6.23 -43.16
N HIS A 98 -13.48 -5.56 -42.04
CA HIS A 98 -14.68 -4.76 -41.85
C HIS A 98 -14.70 -3.53 -42.79
N LYS A 99 -13.57 -2.82 -42.93
CA LYS A 99 -13.46 -1.65 -43.82
C LYS A 99 -13.63 -2.00 -45.30
N ARG A 100 -13.29 -3.23 -45.71
CA ARG A 100 -13.49 -3.74 -47.08
C ARG A 100 -14.93 -4.17 -47.39
N ARG A 101 -15.80 -4.37 -46.39
CA ARG A 101 -17.22 -4.73 -46.58
C ARG A 101 -18.17 -3.53 -46.66
N ILE A 102 -17.70 -2.32 -46.36
CA ILE A 102 -18.52 -1.09 -46.35
C ILE A 102 -18.14 -0.15 -47.52
N LYS A 103 -17.64 -0.73 -48.62
CA LYS A 103 -17.45 0.00 -49.88
C LYS A 103 -18.09 -0.80 -51.01
#